data_AF-A0A9R1Q339-F1
#
_entry.id   AF-A0A9R1Q339-F1
#
_cell.length_a   1.000
_cell.length_b   1.000
_cell.length_c   1.000
_cell.angle_alpha   90.00
_cell.angle_beta   90.00
_cell.angle_gamma   90.00
#
_symmetry.space_group_name_H-M   'P 1'
#
loop_
_entity.id
_entity.type
_entity.pdbx_description
1 polymer ?
#
loop_
_entity_poly.entity_id
_entity_poly.type
_entity_poly.pdbx_seq_one_letter_code
_entity_poly.pdbx_strand_id
1 'polypeptide(L)'
;MGYMLLYESMLPSVLFARDKWLKPGGLILPSHATLFMAPITNSDRYEGSVDFWCDVYGINMSALVPLAKKFTSEEPSIEIVGGENVISWPFVVKHIDCYTFTFEEFKSITTTYKVSSMMLAPIHGFGLWFEVEFNGPAESSSNLSSDSSPLDIIQKKRRRASDSTVVLSTAPEDEPTHWHQTILYFPDPIGVTQDQIIEGSVTITPSEENPRCLNIHLECSWRLVLGGVGLR
;
A
#
# COMPACT_ATOMS: atom_id res chain seq x y z
N MET A 1 14.07 1.51 7.52
CA MET A 1 13.02 1.65 6.49
C MET A 1 12.29 2.94 6.75
N GLY A 2 11.91 3.69 5.72
CA GLY A 2 11.06 4.88 5.89
C GLY A 2 9.58 4.52 5.81
N TYR A 3 8.72 5.54 5.90
CA TYR A 3 7.29 5.41 5.56
C TYR A 3 7.11 4.84 4.15
N MET A 4 6.03 4.08 3.92
CA MET A 4 5.79 3.39 2.64
C MET A 4 7.02 2.58 2.15
N LEU A 5 7.82 2.05 3.07
CA LEU A 5 9.11 1.35 2.85
C LEU A 5 10.26 2.23 2.30
N LEU A 6 9.97 3.06 1.30
CA LEU A 6 10.94 3.71 0.42
C LEU A 6 11.24 5.17 0.77
N TYR A 7 10.41 5.81 1.60
CA TYR A 7 10.59 7.22 1.97
C TYR A 7 11.95 7.46 2.65
N GLU A 8 12.48 8.68 2.51
CA GLU A 8 13.86 9.11 2.82
C GLU A 8 14.95 8.51 1.92
N SER A 9 14.60 7.67 0.95
CA SER A 9 15.52 7.14 -0.07
C SER A 9 16.80 6.49 0.50
N MET A 10 16.68 5.80 1.64
CA MET A 10 17.84 5.09 2.24
C MET A 10 18.22 3.82 1.48
N LEU A 11 17.27 3.17 0.78
CA LEU A 11 17.50 1.93 0.04
C LEU A 11 18.70 2.02 -0.93
N PRO A 12 18.83 3.06 -1.79
CA PRO A 12 20.04 3.33 -2.56
C PRO A 12 21.37 3.19 -1.78
N SER A 13 21.44 3.67 -0.54
CA SER A 13 22.66 3.55 0.27
C SER A 13 22.93 2.11 0.70
N VAL A 14 21.88 1.34 0.98
CA VAL A 14 21.97 -0.10 1.29
C VAL A 14 22.45 -0.89 0.07
N LEU A 15 21.91 -0.60 -1.12
CA LEU A 15 22.34 -1.23 -2.37
C LEU A 15 23.81 -0.91 -2.68
N PHE A 16 24.23 0.34 -2.48
CA PHE A 16 25.64 0.73 -2.62
C PHE A 16 26.55 -0.06 -1.67
N ALA A 17 26.13 -0.22 -0.41
CA ALA A 17 26.90 -0.96 0.58
C ALA A 17 26.98 -2.45 0.23
N ARG A 18 25.89 -3.05 -0.27
CA ARG A 18 25.87 -4.41 -0.81
C ARG A 18 26.92 -4.58 -1.90
N ASP A 19 26.83 -3.76 -2.96
CA ASP A 19 27.64 -3.93 -4.17
C ASP A 19 29.14 -3.72 -3.90
N LYS A 20 29.47 -2.86 -2.93
CA LYS A 20 30.86 -2.47 -2.66
C LYS A 20 31.52 -3.29 -1.56
N TRP A 21 30.77 -3.70 -0.54
CA TRP A 21 31.34 -4.20 0.72
C TRP A 21 30.87 -5.59 1.11
N LEU A 22 29.77 -6.10 0.53
CA LEU A 22 29.29 -7.44 0.87
C LEU A 22 30.18 -8.50 0.21
N LYS A 23 30.69 -9.42 1.01
CA LYS A 23 31.41 -10.58 0.49
C LYS A 23 30.44 -11.54 -0.21
N PRO A 24 30.89 -12.34 -1.19
CA PRO A 24 30.08 -13.44 -1.73
C PRO A 24 29.53 -14.32 -0.61
N GLY A 25 28.21 -14.58 -0.61
CA GLY A 25 27.53 -15.33 0.44
C GLY A 25 27.29 -14.56 1.75
N GLY A 26 27.58 -13.26 1.80
CA GLY A 26 27.23 -12.41 2.94
C GLY A 26 25.72 -12.25 3.12
N LEU A 27 25.30 -11.94 4.34
CA LEU A 27 23.88 -11.75 4.68
C LEU A 27 23.47 -10.28 4.58
N ILE A 28 22.27 -10.04 4.06
CA ILE A 28 21.59 -8.74 4.08
C ILE A 28 20.33 -8.90 4.93
N LEU A 29 20.14 -7.97 5.87
CA LEU A 29 19.03 -7.95 6.82
C LEU A 29 18.39 -6.55 6.83
N PRO A 30 17.10 -6.40 6.44
CA PRO A 30 16.24 -7.46 5.91
C PRO A 30 16.71 -7.96 4.53
N SER A 31 16.43 -9.23 4.26
CA SER A 31 16.76 -9.91 3.00
C SER A 31 15.79 -9.57 1.88
N HIS A 32 14.52 -9.43 2.21
CA HIS A 32 13.45 -9.10 1.28
C HIS A 32 12.54 -8.05 1.90
N ALA A 33 11.91 -7.24 1.06
CA ALA A 33 10.89 -6.30 1.46
C ALA A 33 9.76 -6.29 0.43
N THR A 34 8.52 -6.20 0.89
CA THR A 34 7.34 -6.14 0.03
C THR A 34 6.51 -4.93 0.41
N LEU A 35 6.26 -4.05 -0.55
CA LEU A 35 5.33 -2.92 -0.42
C LEU A 35 3.95 -3.38 -0.91
N PHE A 36 2.95 -3.22 -0.06
CA PHE A 36 1.55 -3.53 -0.34
C PHE A 36 0.73 -2.26 -0.46
N MET A 37 -0.38 -2.36 -1.21
CA MET A 37 -1.39 -1.33 -1.30
C MET A 37 -2.79 -1.95 -1.37
N ALA A 38 -3.77 -1.29 -0.76
CA ALA A 38 -5.18 -1.67 -0.84
C ALA A 38 -6.10 -0.44 -0.78
N PRO A 39 -7.28 -0.47 -1.42
CA PRO A 39 -8.32 0.52 -1.20
C PRO A 39 -8.81 0.45 0.25
N ILE A 40 -9.00 1.62 0.85
CA ILE A 40 -9.50 1.74 2.22
C ILE A 40 -10.77 2.58 2.28
N THR A 41 -11.57 2.33 3.31
CA THR A 41 -12.62 3.22 3.76
C THR A 41 -12.22 3.87 5.07
N ASN A 42 -12.56 5.14 5.30
CA ASN A 42 -12.29 5.84 6.55
C ASN A 42 -13.33 6.95 6.76
N SER A 43 -14.60 6.55 6.88
CA SER A 43 -15.73 7.47 6.97
C SER A 43 -15.61 8.42 8.16
N ASP A 44 -15.23 7.92 9.34
CA ASP A 44 -15.10 8.74 10.56
C ASP A 44 -14.06 9.86 10.39
N ARG A 45 -12.94 9.55 9.72
CA ARG A 45 -11.89 10.53 9.39
C ARG A 45 -12.38 11.55 8.38
N TYR A 46 -13.14 11.14 7.36
CA TYR A 46 -13.72 12.04 6.37
C TYR A 46 -14.77 12.96 7.00
N GLU A 47 -15.64 12.40 7.84
CA GLU A 47 -16.67 13.14 8.58
C GLU A 47 -16.03 14.22 9.46
N GLY A 48 -15.01 13.86 10.24
CA GLY A 48 -14.31 14.80 11.13
C GLY A 48 -13.50 15.88 10.44
N SER A 49 -13.15 15.73 9.15
CA SER A 49 -12.22 16.62 8.44
C SER A 49 -12.84 17.40 7.28
N VAL A 50 -13.80 16.80 6.60
CA VAL A 50 -14.46 17.36 5.42
C VAL A 50 -15.92 17.66 5.71
N ASP A 51 -16.72 16.66 6.13
CA ASP A 51 -18.16 16.88 6.35
C ASP A 51 -18.46 17.73 7.58
N PHE A 52 -17.53 17.80 8.54
CA PHE A 52 -17.58 18.70 9.70
C PHE A 52 -17.91 20.13 9.29
N TRP A 53 -17.38 20.60 8.15
CA TRP A 53 -17.59 21.97 7.69
C TRP A 53 -19.00 22.21 7.14
N CYS A 54 -19.78 21.16 6.84
CA CYS A 54 -21.17 21.31 6.42
C CYS A 54 -22.07 21.81 7.54
N ASP A 55 -21.78 21.44 8.80
CA ASP A 55 -22.53 21.86 9.98
C ASP A 55 -21.62 21.97 11.21
N VAL A 56 -21.12 23.18 11.46
CA VAL A 56 -20.28 23.51 12.61
C VAL A 56 -21.19 24.06 13.71
N TYR A 57 -21.78 23.16 14.52
CA TYR A 57 -22.66 23.51 15.64
C TYR A 57 -23.90 24.35 15.24
N GLY A 58 -24.56 24.01 14.13
CA GLY A 58 -25.69 24.72 13.55
C GLY A 58 -25.31 25.80 12.55
N ILE A 59 -24.01 26.00 12.29
CA ILE A 59 -23.50 27.00 11.35
C ILE A 59 -23.01 26.29 10.09
N ASN A 60 -23.64 26.59 8.96
CA ASN A 60 -23.20 26.10 7.66
C ASN A 60 -21.90 26.82 7.23
N MET A 61 -20.78 26.08 7.23
CA MET A 61 -19.48 26.53 6.75
C MET A 61 -19.04 25.78 5.48
N SER A 62 -19.99 25.28 4.68
CA SER A 62 -19.71 24.41 3.53
C SER A 62 -18.83 25.08 2.47
N ALA A 63 -18.70 26.40 2.49
CA ALA A 63 -17.73 27.16 1.70
C ALA A 63 -16.27 26.71 1.93
N LEU A 64 -15.96 26.09 3.08
CA LEU A 64 -14.63 25.55 3.40
C LEU A 64 -14.42 24.11 2.90
N VAL A 65 -15.48 23.38 2.53
CA VAL A 65 -15.39 21.98 2.08
C VAL A 65 -14.44 21.80 0.89
N PRO A 66 -14.45 22.64 -0.16
CA PRO A 66 -13.50 22.49 -1.27
C PRO A 66 -12.03 22.59 -0.82
N LEU A 67 -11.75 23.48 0.16
CA LEU A 67 -10.43 23.66 0.71
C LEU A 67 -10.04 22.48 1.62
N ALA A 68 -10.97 21.97 2.42
CA ALA A 68 -10.77 20.80 3.27
C ALA A 68 -10.49 19.54 2.44
N LYS A 69 -11.23 19.31 1.35
CA LYS A 69 -10.97 18.21 0.40
C LYS A 69 -9.57 18.30 -0.18
N LYS A 70 -9.18 19.51 -0.62
CA LYS A 70 -7.83 19.75 -1.17
C LYS A 70 -6.76 19.40 -0.14
N PHE A 71 -6.79 20.00 1.05
CA PHE A 71 -5.74 19.77 2.06
C PHE A 71 -5.69 18.33 2.56
N THR A 72 -6.83 17.64 2.61
CA THR A 72 -6.87 16.23 3.06
C THR A 72 -6.26 15.27 2.04
N SER A 73 -6.22 15.64 0.76
CA SER A 73 -5.75 14.78 -0.35
C SER A 73 -4.46 15.26 -1.02
N GLU A 74 -3.94 16.44 -0.67
CA GLU A 74 -2.75 17.03 -1.30
C GLU A 74 -1.46 16.29 -0.92
N GLU A 75 -1.37 15.76 0.30
CA GLU A 75 -0.20 15.02 0.80
C GLU A 75 -0.62 13.66 1.42
N PRO A 76 0.25 12.63 1.35
CA PRO A 76 0.02 11.37 2.04
C PRO A 76 -0.08 11.57 3.56
N SER A 77 -1.05 10.91 4.19
CA SER A 77 -1.20 10.93 5.65
C SER A 77 -0.58 9.69 6.28
N ILE A 78 0.00 9.83 7.48
CA ILE A 78 0.51 8.70 8.28
C ILE A 78 -0.48 8.44 9.41
N GLU A 79 -1.27 7.38 9.28
CA GLU A 79 -2.40 7.09 10.16
C GLU A 79 -2.49 5.59 10.46
N ILE A 80 -3.10 5.24 11.60
CA ILE A 80 -3.48 3.86 11.90
C ILE A 80 -4.81 3.57 11.21
N VAL A 81 -4.83 2.55 10.36
CA VAL A 81 -6.05 2.03 9.74
C VAL A 81 -6.32 0.64 10.29
N GLY A 82 -7.52 0.41 10.83
CA GLY A 82 -7.95 -0.92 11.26
C GLY A 82 -8.14 -1.87 10.07
N GLY A 83 -7.85 -3.15 10.24
CA GLY A 83 -8.02 -4.15 9.18
C GLY A 83 -9.45 -4.23 8.61
N GLU A 84 -10.46 -3.90 9.41
CA GLU A 84 -11.86 -3.80 8.99
C GLU A 84 -12.13 -2.69 7.96
N ASN A 85 -11.24 -1.70 7.89
CA ASN A 85 -11.33 -0.57 6.97
C ASN A 85 -10.61 -0.84 5.63
N VAL A 86 -9.95 -1.99 5.49
CA VAL A 86 -9.36 -2.46 4.24
C VAL A 86 -10.44 -3.20 3.45
N ILE A 87 -10.86 -2.63 2.30
CA ILE A 87 -12.07 -3.10 1.61
C ILE A 87 -11.81 -4.06 0.45
N SER A 88 -10.55 -4.44 0.20
CA SER A 88 -10.19 -5.53 -0.72
C SER A 88 -8.95 -6.26 -0.25
N TRP A 89 -8.65 -7.41 -0.85
CA TRP A 89 -7.32 -8.01 -0.73
C TRP A 89 -6.23 -7.01 -1.19
N PRO A 90 -5.10 -6.92 -0.47
CA PRO A 90 -4.00 -6.06 -0.88
C PRO A 90 -3.32 -6.64 -2.12
N PHE A 91 -2.71 -5.76 -2.90
CA PHE A 91 -1.83 -6.13 -4.00
C PHE A 91 -0.41 -5.65 -3.73
N VAL A 92 0.55 -6.36 -4.32
CA VAL A 92 1.97 -6.03 -4.19
C VAL A 92 2.29 -4.91 -5.16
N VAL A 93 2.73 -3.76 -4.63
CA VAL A 93 3.28 -2.67 -5.42
C VAL A 93 4.68 -3.03 -5.90
N LYS A 94 5.53 -3.53 -5.00
CA LYS A 94 6.86 -4.01 -5.36
C LYS A 94 7.38 -5.00 -4.33
N HIS A 95 7.88 -6.13 -4.81
CA HIS A 95 8.75 -7.02 -4.06
C HIS A 95 10.21 -6.66 -4.36
N ILE A 96 11.01 -6.53 -3.30
CA ILE A 96 12.41 -6.12 -3.32
C ILE A 96 13.22 -7.25 -2.71
N ASP A 97 13.94 -7.97 -3.55
CA ASP A 97 15.02 -8.85 -3.11
C ASP A 97 16.28 -7.99 -2.95
N CYS A 98 16.73 -7.78 -1.70
CA CYS A 98 17.86 -6.91 -1.41
C CYS A 98 19.17 -7.41 -2.03
N TYR A 99 19.29 -8.68 -2.42
CA TYR A 99 20.48 -9.22 -3.06
C TYR A 99 20.57 -8.87 -4.54
N THR A 100 19.44 -8.71 -5.22
CA THR A 100 19.38 -8.56 -6.69
C THR A 100 18.83 -7.21 -7.14
N PHE A 101 18.07 -6.52 -6.31
CA PHE A 101 17.42 -5.26 -6.65
C PHE A 101 18.42 -4.18 -7.07
N THR A 102 18.12 -3.46 -8.14
CA THR A 102 19.06 -2.52 -8.76
C THR A 102 18.67 -1.05 -8.59
N PHE A 103 19.64 -0.14 -8.73
CA PHE A 103 19.38 1.29 -8.77
C PHE A 103 18.48 1.70 -9.92
N GLU A 104 18.58 1.04 -11.08
CA GLU A 104 17.73 1.35 -12.25
C GLU A 104 16.27 1.01 -11.97
N GLU A 105 16.00 -0.12 -11.31
CA GLU A 105 14.63 -0.44 -10.88
C GLU A 105 14.09 0.52 -9.81
N PHE A 106 14.95 1.07 -8.95
CA PHE A 106 14.53 2.06 -7.96
C PHE A 106 14.13 3.41 -8.59
N LYS A 107 14.66 3.77 -9.77
CA LYS A 107 14.32 5.05 -10.42
C LYS A 107 12.85 5.16 -10.79
N SER A 108 12.18 4.05 -11.08
CA SER A 108 10.76 4.03 -11.38
C SER A 108 10.15 2.68 -11.05
N ILE A 109 9.25 2.68 -10.08
CA ILE A 109 8.48 1.51 -9.67
C ILE A 109 7.05 1.71 -10.14
N THR A 110 6.64 0.97 -11.16
CA THR A 110 5.27 1.02 -11.70
C THR A 110 4.61 -0.35 -11.61
N THR A 111 3.39 -0.37 -11.08
CA THR A 111 2.57 -1.58 -11.00
C THR A 111 1.13 -1.26 -11.37
N THR A 112 0.52 -2.10 -12.21
CA THR A 112 -0.91 -2.06 -12.47
C THR A 112 -1.64 -2.93 -11.46
N TYR A 113 -2.86 -2.55 -11.12
CA TYR A 113 -3.67 -3.27 -10.16
C TYR A 113 -5.10 -3.45 -10.66
N LYS A 114 -5.72 -4.51 -10.18
CA LYS A 114 -7.12 -4.83 -10.37
C LYS A 114 -7.63 -5.53 -9.13
N VAL A 115 -8.49 -4.86 -8.39
CA VAL A 115 -9.04 -5.34 -7.11
C VAL A 115 -10.56 -5.35 -7.16
N SER A 116 -11.14 -6.24 -6.37
CA SER A 116 -12.59 -6.36 -6.20
C SER A 116 -12.95 -5.90 -4.80
N SER A 117 -13.90 -4.95 -4.69
CA SER A 117 -14.42 -4.56 -3.38
C SER A 117 -15.06 -5.76 -2.69
N MET A 118 -14.73 -5.99 -1.42
CA MET A 118 -15.30 -7.07 -0.60
C MET A 118 -16.61 -6.65 0.07
N MET A 119 -16.97 -5.36 0.02
CA MET A 119 -18.15 -4.82 0.68
C MET A 119 -18.72 -3.58 -0.02
N LEU A 120 -19.93 -3.18 0.39
CA LEU A 120 -20.52 -1.90 0.02
C LEU A 120 -19.95 -0.81 0.95
N ALA A 121 -19.04 0.02 0.43
CA ALA A 121 -18.42 1.11 1.18
C ALA A 121 -17.91 2.21 0.23
N PRO A 122 -17.77 3.46 0.70
CA PRO A 122 -16.99 4.46 -0.02
C PRO A 122 -15.49 4.20 0.11
N ILE A 123 -14.76 4.22 -1.01
CA ILE A 123 -13.30 4.26 -1.03
C ILE A 123 -12.88 5.70 -0.78
N HIS A 124 -12.22 5.92 0.34
CA HIS A 124 -11.67 7.23 0.69
C HIS A 124 -10.26 7.43 0.14
N GLY A 125 -9.56 6.35 -0.19
CA GLY A 125 -8.20 6.40 -0.68
C GLY A 125 -7.56 5.02 -0.76
N PHE A 126 -6.24 5.00 -0.90
CA PHE A 126 -5.42 3.80 -0.84
C PHE A 126 -4.50 3.83 0.38
N GLY A 127 -4.47 2.75 1.14
CA GLY A 127 -3.51 2.54 2.22
C GLY A 127 -2.32 1.73 1.74
N LEU A 128 -1.12 2.10 2.19
CA LEU A 128 0.14 1.43 1.88
C LEU A 128 0.87 1.04 3.17
N TRP A 129 1.44 -0.16 3.15
CA TRP A 129 2.22 -0.73 4.24
C TRP A 129 3.24 -1.72 3.69
N PHE A 130 4.14 -2.20 4.52
CA PHE A 130 5.18 -3.11 4.07
C PHE A 130 5.41 -4.28 5.03
N GLU A 131 5.98 -5.34 4.48
CA GLU A 131 6.57 -6.43 5.23
C GLU A 131 8.05 -6.55 4.86
N VAL A 132 8.88 -6.98 5.81
CA VAL A 132 10.27 -7.33 5.57
C VAL A 132 10.62 -8.68 6.17
N GLU A 133 11.44 -9.44 5.46
CA GLU A 133 11.81 -10.81 5.82
C GLU A 133 13.30 -10.92 6.10
N PHE A 134 13.67 -11.73 7.10
CA PHE A 134 15.06 -11.92 7.55
C PHE A 134 15.55 -13.35 7.30
N ASN A 135 15.37 -13.86 6.07
CA ASN A 135 15.67 -15.25 5.69
C ASN A 135 17.10 -15.49 5.18
N GLY A 136 17.85 -14.43 4.89
CA GLY A 136 19.10 -14.56 4.14
C GLY A 136 18.86 -14.76 2.64
N PRO A 137 19.89 -15.16 1.86
CA PRO A 137 19.74 -15.50 0.46
C PRO A 137 18.88 -16.77 0.34
N ALA A 138 18.03 -16.86 -0.68
CA ALA A 138 17.28 -18.09 -0.93
C ALA A 138 18.26 -19.26 -1.10
N GLU A 139 18.32 -20.17 -0.13
CA GLU A 139 18.97 -21.46 -0.36
C GLU A 139 18.20 -22.15 -1.50
N SER A 140 18.91 -22.71 -2.47
CA SER A 140 18.34 -23.46 -3.58
C SER A 140 17.73 -24.78 -3.09
N SER A 141 16.66 -24.72 -2.31
CA SER A 141 15.82 -25.87 -2.03
C SER A 141 14.98 -26.14 -3.28
N SER A 142 15.50 -27.07 -4.09
CA SER A 142 14.90 -27.75 -5.24
C SER A 142 13.36 -27.79 -5.32
N ASN A 143 12.87 -27.46 -6.52
CA ASN A 143 11.60 -27.86 -7.17
C ASN A 143 10.27 -27.38 -6.55
N LEU A 144 9.73 -26.25 -7.04
CA LEU A 144 8.29 -25.96 -6.97
C LEU A 144 7.75 -25.63 -8.37
N SER A 145 6.72 -26.35 -8.78
CA SER A 145 5.95 -26.17 -10.03
C SER A 145 5.13 -24.88 -9.99
N SER A 146 5.07 -24.20 -11.13
CA SER A 146 4.58 -22.84 -11.36
C SER A 146 3.05 -22.65 -11.37
N ASP A 147 2.30 -23.32 -10.50
CA ASP A 147 0.82 -23.31 -10.62
C ASP A 147 0.08 -23.40 -9.28
N SER A 148 0.42 -22.55 -8.32
CA SER A 148 -0.29 -22.48 -7.02
C SER A 148 -1.08 -21.19 -6.86
N SER A 149 -2.33 -21.36 -6.46
CA SER A 149 -3.32 -20.30 -6.22
C SER A 149 -2.93 -19.42 -5.03
N PRO A 150 -3.35 -18.14 -4.97
CA PRO A 150 -3.16 -17.26 -3.81
C PRO A 150 -3.61 -17.89 -2.47
N LEU A 151 -4.61 -18.79 -2.52
CA LEU A 151 -5.10 -19.52 -1.34
C LEU A 151 -4.13 -20.59 -0.82
N ASP A 152 -3.28 -21.17 -1.69
CA ASP A 152 -2.29 -22.18 -1.29
C ASP A 152 -1.12 -21.58 -0.51
N ILE A 153 -0.83 -20.30 -0.76
CA ILE A 153 0.17 -19.52 -0.03
C ILE A 153 -0.29 -19.31 1.42
N ILE A 154 -1.58 -18.96 1.61
CA ILE A 154 -2.18 -18.72 2.92
C ILE A 154 -2.30 -20.03 3.73
N GLN A 155 -2.66 -21.15 3.10
CA GLN A 155 -2.79 -22.43 3.79
C GLN A 155 -1.43 -23.05 4.19
N LYS A 156 -0.35 -22.81 3.44
CA LYS A 156 1.00 -23.28 3.81
C LYS A 156 1.60 -22.54 5.00
N LYS A 157 1.23 -21.27 5.25
CA LYS A 157 1.66 -20.47 6.42
C LYS A 157 1.28 -21.12 7.75
N ARG A 158 0.23 -21.96 7.77
CA ARG A 158 -0.27 -22.64 8.98
C ARG A 158 0.42 -23.97 9.31
N ARG A 159 1.27 -24.53 8.45
CA ARG A 159 1.84 -25.89 8.59
C ARG A 159 3.36 -25.98 8.79
N ARG A 160 4.12 -24.88 8.80
CA ARG A 160 5.58 -24.90 9.06
C ARG A 160 5.94 -24.05 10.27
N ALA A 161 5.79 -24.64 11.46
CA ALA A 161 6.18 -24.03 12.73
C ALA A 161 7.57 -24.47 13.22
N SER A 162 8.45 -24.98 12.35
CA SER A 162 9.80 -25.43 12.76
C SER A 162 10.96 -24.86 11.91
N ASP A 163 10.71 -23.82 11.12
CA ASP A 163 11.77 -23.11 10.37
C ASP A 163 11.32 -21.66 10.12
N SER A 164 11.03 -20.94 11.20
CA SER A 164 10.24 -19.71 11.15
C SER A 164 11.04 -18.55 10.58
N THR A 165 10.79 -18.24 9.31
CA THR A 165 11.06 -16.94 8.70
C THR A 165 10.63 -15.82 9.65
N VAL A 166 11.58 -14.99 10.07
CA VAL A 166 11.28 -13.80 10.87
C VAL A 166 10.73 -12.74 9.91
N VAL A 167 9.52 -12.27 10.17
CA VAL A 167 8.85 -11.21 9.41
C VAL A 167 8.54 -10.05 10.35
N LEU A 168 8.86 -8.84 9.91
CA LEU A 168 8.33 -7.61 10.49
C LEU A 168 7.30 -7.05 9.52
N SER A 169 6.07 -6.91 9.97
CA SER A 169 4.94 -6.37 9.21
C SER A 169 4.48 -5.04 9.80
N THR A 170 4.01 -4.14 8.93
CA THR A 170 3.31 -2.91 9.32
C THR A 170 1.86 -2.91 8.83
N ALA A 171 1.31 -4.10 8.57
CA ALA A 171 -0.03 -4.27 8.02
C ALA A 171 -1.13 -3.82 9.00
N PRO A 172 -2.29 -3.34 8.51
CA PRO A 172 -3.46 -2.98 9.31
C PRO A 172 -3.95 -4.06 10.29
N GLU A 173 -3.74 -5.34 9.96
CA GLU A 173 -4.16 -6.49 10.79
C GLU A 173 -3.19 -6.83 11.93
N ASP A 174 -1.97 -6.29 11.91
CA ASP A 174 -0.93 -6.56 12.91
C ASP A 174 -0.86 -5.46 13.98
N GLU A 175 -0.07 -5.68 15.03
CA GLU A 175 0.12 -4.67 16.07
C GLU A 175 0.72 -3.37 15.47
N PRO A 176 0.17 -2.18 15.81
CA PRO A 176 0.64 -0.92 15.27
C PRO A 176 2.13 -0.67 15.55
N THR A 177 2.86 -0.33 14.48
CA THR A 177 4.25 0.12 14.56
C THR A 177 4.32 1.65 14.44
N HIS A 178 5.47 2.26 14.73
CA HIS A 178 5.66 3.71 14.54
C HIS A 178 5.59 4.17 13.07
N TRP A 179 5.68 3.25 12.11
CA TRP A 179 5.51 3.56 10.69
C TRP A 179 4.04 3.74 10.32
N HIS A 180 3.12 3.17 11.11
CA HIS A 180 1.69 3.12 10.82
C HIS A 180 1.43 2.67 9.36
N GLN A 181 0.42 3.23 8.71
CA GLN A 181 0.19 3.09 7.28
C GLN A 181 0.26 4.45 6.60
N THR A 182 0.68 4.47 5.33
CA THR A 182 0.67 5.67 4.49
C THR A 182 -0.60 5.70 3.67
N ILE A 183 -1.41 6.73 3.81
CA ILE A 183 -2.74 6.83 3.21
C ILE A 183 -2.75 7.92 2.14
N LEU A 184 -3.17 7.55 0.93
CA LEU A 184 -3.39 8.45 -0.20
C LEU A 184 -4.89 8.70 -0.32
N TYR A 185 -5.38 9.79 0.28
CA TYR A 185 -6.79 10.15 0.23
C TYR A 185 -7.19 10.72 -1.14
N PHE A 186 -8.39 10.37 -1.59
CA PHE A 186 -9.05 11.04 -2.70
C PHE A 186 -9.77 12.30 -2.21
N PRO A 187 -9.78 13.39 -3.03
CA PRO A 187 -10.60 14.55 -2.72
C PRO A 187 -12.08 14.20 -2.58
N ASP A 188 -12.56 13.31 -3.46
CA ASP A 188 -13.92 12.82 -3.52
C ASP A 188 -13.94 11.29 -3.37
N PRO A 189 -14.59 10.75 -2.31
CA PRO A 189 -14.70 9.31 -2.12
C PRO A 189 -15.44 8.62 -3.27
N ILE A 190 -15.01 7.41 -3.61
CA ILE A 190 -15.62 6.61 -4.68
C ILE A 190 -16.58 5.60 -4.05
N GLY A 191 -17.87 5.77 -4.26
CA GLY A 191 -18.86 4.78 -3.85
C GLY A 191 -18.68 3.47 -4.62
N VAL A 192 -18.46 2.36 -3.91
CA VAL A 192 -18.36 1.02 -4.51
C VAL A 192 -19.33 0.04 -3.87
N THR A 193 -19.85 -0.87 -4.70
CA THR A 193 -20.66 -2.02 -4.28
C THR A 193 -19.77 -3.25 -4.09
N GLN A 194 -20.30 -4.27 -3.39
CA GLN A 194 -19.61 -5.56 -3.30
C GLN A 194 -19.34 -6.12 -4.70
N ASP A 195 -18.16 -6.72 -4.88
CA ASP A 195 -17.65 -7.30 -6.12
C ASP A 195 -17.39 -6.29 -7.25
N GLN A 196 -17.52 -4.99 -6.97
CA GLN A 196 -17.17 -3.95 -7.93
C GLN A 196 -15.66 -3.91 -8.14
N ILE A 197 -15.27 -3.92 -9.41
CA ILE A 197 -13.87 -3.89 -9.82
C ILE A 197 -13.34 -2.45 -9.86
N ILE A 198 -12.20 -2.24 -9.23
CA ILE A 198 -11.36 -1.04 -9.33
C ILE A 198 -10.04 -1.46 -9.98
N GLU A 199 -9.62 -0.74 -11.02
CA GLU A 199 -8.39 -1.03 -11.76
C GLU A 199 -7.63 0.26 -12.09
N GLY A 200 -6.31 0.16 -12.20
CA GLY A 200 -5.48 1.33 -12.42
C GLY A 200 -3.99 1.03 -12.35
N SER A 201 -3.21 2.07 -12.09
CA SER A 201 -1.76 1.98 -11.97
C SER A 201 -1.25 2.86 -10.84
N VAL A 202 -0.15 2.45 -10.22
CA VAL A 202 0.62 3.28 -9.30
C VAL A 202 2.05 3.35 -9.79
N THR A 203 2.61 4.56 -9.84
CA THR A 203 4.00 4.81 -10.18
C THR A 203 4.66 5.61 -9.07
N ILE A 204 5.78 5.10 -8.55
CA ILE A 204 6.59 5.72 -7.52
C ILE A 204 7.95 6.05 -8.12
N THR A 205 8.35 7.31 -8.07
CA THR A 205 9.64 7.79 -8.57
C THR A 205 10.32 8.69 -7.52
N PRO A 206 11.66 8.72 -7.44
CA PRO A 206 12.36 9.75 -6.68
C PRO A 206 12.08 11.14 -7.25
N SER A 207 11.95 12.15 -6.39
CA SER A 207 11.80 13.53 -6.85
C SER A 207 13.11 14.08 -7.41
N GLU A 208 13.02 14.79 -8.54
CA GLU A 208 14.16 15.50 -9.15
C GLU A 208 14.59 16.72 -8.31
N GLU A 209 13.67 17.34 -7.57
CA GLU A 209 13.94 18.51 -6.73
C GLU A 209 14.63 18.13 -5.42
N ASN A 210 14.18 17.03 -4.81
CA ASN A 210 14.77 16.49 -3.60
C ASN A 210 14.80 14.96 -3.67
N PRO A 211 15.98 14.33 -3.89
CA PRO A 211 16.10 12.88 -4.02
C PRO A 211 15.69 12.08 -2.77
N ARG A 212 15.48 12.73 -1.61
CA ARG A 212 14.92 12.09 -0.41
C ARG A 212 13.39 12.03 -0.40
N CYS A 213 12.74 12.80 -1.27
CA CYS A 213 11.29 12.79 -1.47
C CYS A 213 10.92 11.82 -2.60
N LEU A 214 9.68 11.35 -2.56
CA LEU A 214 9.09 10.48 -3.59
C LEU A 214 7.90 11.20 -4.23
N ASN A 215 7.76 11.02 -5.53
CA ASN A 215 6.55 11.35 -6.27
C ASN A 215 5.73 10.08 -6.41
N ILE A 216 4.42 10.18 -6.14
CA ILE A 216 3.47 9.08 -6.31
C ILE A 216 2.42 9.54 -7.31
N HIS A 217 2.34 8.84 -8.44
CA HIS A 217 1.30 9.03 -9.44
C HIS A 217 0.34 7.84 -9.38
N LEU A 218 -0.91 8.11 -9.00
CA LEU A 218 -1.95 7.11 -8.85
C LEU A 218 -3.03 7.33 -9.91
N GLU A 219 -3.23 6.33 -10.75
CA GLU A 219 -4.34 6.26 -11.69
C GLU A 219 -5.34 5.26 -11.17
N CYS A 220 -6.62 5.64 -11.15
CA CYS A 220 -7.71 4.82 -10.66
C CYS A 220 -8.90 4.94 -11.62
N SER A 221 -9.45 3.80 -12.01
CA SER A 221 -10.62 3.70 -12.86
C SER A 221 -11.57 2.64 -12.32
N TRP A 222 -12.87 2.91 -12.43
CA TRP A 222 -13.92 2.01 -11.99
C TRP A 222 -15.09 2.10 -12.95
N ARG A 223 -15.82 1.00 -13.10
CA ARG A 223 -17.06 1.00 -13.89
C ARG A 223 -18.22 1.33 -12.97
N LEU A 224 -19.00 2.34 -13.35
CA LEU A 224 -20.28 2.60 -12.70
C LEU A 224 -21.22 1.44 -13.03
N VAL A 225 -21.59 0.66 -12.02
CA VAL A 225 -22.74 -0.24 -12.12
C VAL A 225 -23.97 0.65 -11.98
N LEU A 226 -24.45 1.20 -13.11
CA LEU A 226 -25.77 1.80 -13.14
C LEU A 226 -26.77 0.67 -12.90
N GLY A 227 -27.24 0.56 -11.65
CA GLY A 227 -28.38 -0.28 -11.33
C GLY A 227 -29.51 0.09 -12.28
N GLY A 228 -29.96 -0.88 -13.07
CA GLY A 228 -31.10 -0.70 -13.95
C GLY A 228 -32.32 -0.34 -13.11
N VAL A 229 -32.64 0.94 -13.02
CA VAL A 229 -33.98 1.38 -12.67
C VAL A 229 -34.84 1.03 -13.88
N GLY A 230 -35.33 -0.21 -13.88
CA GLY A 230 -36.48 -0.58 -14.69
C GLY A 230 -37.65 0.24 -14.22
N LEU A 231 -37.89 1.37 -14.90
CA LEU A 231 -39.19 2.02 -14.88
C LEU A 231 -40.22 0.99 -15.39
N ARG A 232 -41.10 0.56 -14.49
CA ARG A 232 -42.44 0.11 -14.84
C ARG A 232 -43.42 1.17 -14.38
#